data_AF-A0A656JIH3-F1
#
_entry.id   AF-A0A656JIH3-F1
#
_cell.length_a   1.000
_cell.length_b   1.000
_cell.length_c   1.000
_cell.angle_alpha   90.00
_cell.angle_beta   90.00
_cell.angle_gamma   90.00
#
_symmetry.space_group_name_H-M   'P 1'
#
loop_
_entity.id
_entity.type
_entity.pdbx_description
1 polymer ?
#
loop_
_entity_poly.entity_id
_entity_poly.type
_entity_poly.pdbx_seq_one_letter_code
_entity_poly.pdbx_strand_id
1 'polypeptide(L)'
;METSIVIDGKAHVFETSNGKTELKIKAETTPSEDKEPKRLPLPSVWLITRGNGVPLFALKPNTSDVKFRIMKAEKLYAEAIQWFEPLADNYRKKCWVNPESNTAGTDAYNAYKQMTWAQIIKFSIIDRMSISFAPNMPGDWKNSSEGGAG
;
A
#
# COMPACT_ATOMS: atom_id res chain seq x y z
N MET A 1 -3.33 -13.97 9.64
CA MET A 1 -3.98 -13.87 8.31
C MET A 1 -2.88 -13.89 7.26
N GLU A 2 -3.06 -14.64 6.18
CA GLU A 2 -2.12 -14.63 5.06
C GLU A 2 -2.62 -13.73 3.93
N THR A 3 -1.71 -13.01 3.29
CA THR A 3 -1.99 -12.16 2.13
C THR A 3 -1.02 -12.50 1.02
N SER A 4 -1.54 -12.91 -0.13
CA SER A 4 -0.75 -13.15 -1.34
C SER A 4 -0.68 -11.88 -2.17
N ILE A 5 0.53 -11.39 -2.41
CA ILE A 5 0.80 -10.15 -3.15
C ILE A 5 1.64 -10.50 -4.38
N VAL A 6 1.14 -10.14 -5.56
CA VAL A 6 1.88 -10.34 -6.82
C VAL A 6 2.76 -9.11 -7.09
N ILE A 7 4.07 -9.32 -7.13
CA ILE A 7 5.08 -8.28 -7.35
C ILE A 7 5.95 -8.74 -8.53
N ASP A 8 6.06 -7.90 -9.57
CA ASP A 8 6.80 -8.23 -10.80
C ASP A 8 6.41 -9.61 -11.40
N GLY A 9 5.12 -9.97 -11.30
CA GLY A 9 4.59 -11.25 -11.79
C GLY A 9 4.84 -12.46 -10.87
N LYS A 10 5.47 -12.27 -9.70
CA LYS A 10 5.71 -13.35 -8.72
C LYS A 10 4.83 -13.16 -7.48
N ALA A 11 4.17 -14.24 -7.05
CA ALA A 11 3.38 -14.23 -5.82
C ALA A 11 4.30 -14.34 -4.59
N HIS A 12 4.09 -13.45 -3.63
CA HIS A 12 4.77 -13.43 -2.33
C HIS A 12 3.72 -13.52 -1.23
N VAL A 13 3.94 -14.39 -0.25
CA VAL A 13 3.01 -14.59 0.86
C VAL A 13 3.49 -13.80 2.07
N PHE A 14 2.63 -12.93 2.59
CA PHE A 14 2.84 -12.21 3.82
C PHE A 14 1.93 -12.76 4.91
N GLU A 15 2.45 -12.90 6.12
CA GLU A 15 1.66 -13.28 7.28
C GLU A 15 1.53 -12.10 8.23
N THR A 16 0.28 -11.79 8.58
CA THR A 16 -0.07 -10.81 9.60
C THR A 16 -0.51 -11.54 10.86
N SER A 17 0.19 -11.32 11.97
CA SER A 17 -0.14 -11.82 13.30
C SER A 17 0.26 -10.79 14.37
N ASN A 18 -0.52 -10.67 15.45
CA ASN A 18 -0.23 -9.79 16.58
C ASN A 18 0.14 -8.34 16.20
N GLY A 19 -0.56 -7.77 15.21
CA GLY A 19 -0.32 -6.40 14.76
C GLY A 19 0.91 -6.19 13.86
N LYS A 20 1.60 -7.27 13.46
CA LYS A 20 2.82 -7.24 12.66
C LYS A 20 2.65 -8.06 11.39
N THR A 21 3.26 -7.61 10.30
CA THR A 21 3.30 -8.33 9.03
C THR A 21 4.72 -8.68 8.65
N GLU A 22 4.92 -9.92 8.22
CA GLU A 22 6.22 -10.48 7.86
C GLU A 22 6.12 -11.23 6.53
N LEU A 23 7.23 -11.30 5.78
CA LEU A 23 7.29 -12.07 4.54
C LEU A 23 7.58 -13.53 4.87
N LYS A 24 6.72 -14.45 4.42
CA LYS A 24 7.00 -15.88 4.47
C LYS A 24 7.92 -16.27 3.32
N ILE A 25 9.11 -16.74 3.68
CA ILE A 25 10.08 -17.29 2.72
C ILE A 25 10.17 -18.79 2.95
N LYS A 26 9.85 -19.56 1.91
CA LYS A 26 10.16 -20.99 1.91
C LYS A 26 11.66 -21.13 1.59
N ALA A 27 12.40 -21.74 2.50
CA ALA A 27 13.79 -22.08 2.33
C ALA A 27 13.94 -23.60 2.43
N GLU A 28 14.85 -24.16 1.63
CA GLU A 28 15.27 -25.55 1.76
C GLU A 28 16.43 -25.62 2.75
N THR A 29 16.42 -26.63 3.61
CA THR A 29 17.55 -26.92 4.49
C THR A 29 18.71 -27.45 3.65
N THR A 30 19.93 -27.08 4.03
CA THR A 30 21.15 -27.62 3.42
C THR A 30 21.78 -28.66 4.35
N PRO A 31 22.53 -29.64 3.81
CA PRO A 31 23.34 -30.54 4.62
C PRO A 31 24.31 -29.75 5.51
N SER A 32 24.67 -30.30 6.67
CA SER A 32 25.54 -29.64 7.65
C SER A 32 26.94 -29.27 7.12
N GLU A 33 27.36 -29.90 6.03
CA GLU A 33 28.65 -29.71 5.37
C GLU A 33 28.64 -28.56 4.36
N ASP A 34 27.44 -28.09 3.98
CA ASP A 34 27.28 -26.96 3.06
C ASP A 34 27.64 -25.65 3.78
N LYS A 35 28.74 -25.04 3.34
CA LYS A 35 29.27 -23.79 3.89
C LYS A 35 28.85 -22.58 3.05
N GLU A 36 28.20 -22.78 1.90
CA GLU A 36 27.82 -21.68 1.03
C GLU A 36 26.46 -21.11 1.46
N PRO A 37 26.40 -19.82 1.86
CA PRO A 37 25.14 -19.21 2.24
C PRO A 37 24.22 -19.09 1.02
N LYS A 38 23.14 -19.87 1.01
CA LYS A 38 22.08 -19.73 0.00
C LYS A 38 21.42 -18.35 0.12
N ARG A 39 21.38 -17.61 -0.99
CA ARG A 39 20.69 -16.32 -1.06
C ARG A 39 19.19 -16.55 -1.16
N LEU A 40 18.43 -16.01 -0.20
CA LEU A 40 16.98 -16.03 -0.26
C LEU A 40 16.47 -14.93 -1.20
N PRO A 41 15.52 -15.24 -2.11
CA PRO A 41 15.00 -14.26 -3.05
C PRO A 41 14.04 -13.29 -2.34
N LEU A 42 14.55 -12.13 -1.93
CA LEU A 42 13.71 -11.04 -1.41
C LEU A 42 13.12 -10.21 -2.56
N PRO A 43 11.82 -9.88 -2.51
CA PRO A 43 11.24 -8.97 -3.50
C PRO A 43 11.78 -7.55 -3.33
N SER A 44 11.91 -6.84 -4.44
CA SER A 44 12.21 -5.40 -4.42
C SER A 44 10.91 -4.61 -4.27
N VAL A 45 10.45 -4.46 -3.03
CA VAL A 45 9.17 -3.84 -2.67
C VAL A 45 9.20 -3.19 -1.28
N TRP A 46 8.44 -2.10 -1.12
CA TRP A 46 8.08 -1.56 0.18
C TRP A 46 6.60 -1.85 0.45
N LEU A 47 6.30 -2.71 1.41
CA LEU A 47 4.93 -2.99 1.83
C LEU A 47 4.50 -2.00 2.91
N ILE A 48 3.42 -1.27 2.64
CA ILE A 48 2.85 -0.30 3.58
C ILE A 48 1.71 -0.95 4.34
N THR A 49 1.76 -0.87 5.66
CA THR A 49 0.74 -1.46 6.54
C THR A 49 0.06 -0.39 7.40
N ARG A 50 -1.09 -0.73 7.96
CA ARG A 50 -1.68 0.01 9.08
C ARG A 50 -0.92 -0.28 10.37
N GLY A 51 -1.20 0.48 11.43
CA GLY A 51 -0.70 0.23 12.78
C GLY A 51 -1.01 -1.16 13.34
N ASN A 52 -2.10 -1.79 12.88
CA ASN A 52 -2.50 -3.17 13.23
C ASN A 52 -1.91 -4.25 12.28
N GLY A 53 -0.95 -3.88 11.43
CA GLY A 53 -0.26 -4.80 10.53
C GLY A 53 -0.95 -5.06 9.19
N VAL A 54 -2.25 -4.76 9.04
CA VAL A 54 -2.97 -5.02 7.78
C VAL A 54 -2.25 -4.37 6.58
N PRO A 55 -1.88 -5.16 5.55
CA PRO A 55 -1.30 -4.64 4.32
C PRO A 55 -2.26 -3.69 3.61
N LEU A 56 -1.76 -2.55 3.14
CA LEU A 56 -2.58 -1.54 2.47
C LEU A 56 -2.23 -1.42 0.99
N PHE A 57 -0.96 -1.13 0.69
CA PHE A 57 -0.46 -1.00 -0.68
C PHE A 57 1.04 -1.25 -0.69
N ALA A 58 1.58 -1.45 -1.89
CA ALA A 58 3.00 -1.66 -2.08
C ALA A 58 3.60 -0.62 -3.03
N LEU A 59 4.80 -0.17 -2.70
CA LEU A 59 5.58 0.79 -3.49
C LEU A 59 6.83 0.12 -4.07
N LYS A 60 7.20 0.54 -5.27
CA LYS A 60 8.42 0.13 -5.93
C LYS A 60 9.59 1.03 -5.48
N PRO A 61 10.61 0.49 -4.80
CA PRO A 61 11.79 1.26 -4.46
C PRO A 61 12.64 1.57 -5.69
N ASN A 62 13.40 2.66 -5.62
CA ASN A 62 14.36 3.04 -6.64
C ASN A 62 15.65 2.20 -6.57
N THR A 63 16.55 2.40 -7.53
CA THR A 63 17.80 1.64 -7.60
C THR A 63 18.69 1.84 -6.37
N SER A 64 18.75 3.06 -5.86
CA SER A 64 19.54 3.46 -4.67
C SER A 64 18.88 3.11 -3.33
N ASP A 65 17.60 2.77 -3.34
CA ASP A 65 16.83 2.49 -2.13
C ASP A 65 17.13 1.08 -1.58
N VAL A 66 16.90 0.91 -0.27
CA VAL A 66 16.80 -0.42 0.34
C VAL A 66 15.70 -1.22 -0.38
N LYS A 67 16.04 -2.41 -0.89
CA LYS A 67 15.15 -3.16 -1.77
C LYS A 67 13.88 -3.67 -1.11
N PHE A 68 13.95 -4.06 0.16
CA PHE A 68 12.81 -4.64 0.86
C PHE A 68 12.56 -3.93 2.17
N ARG A 69 11.32 -3.47 2.38
CA ARG A 69 10.87 -2.87 3.64
C ARG A 69 9.41 -3.25 3.89
N ILE A 70 9.06 -3.47 5.15
CA ILE A 70 7.67 -3.43 5.62
C ILE A 70 7.61 -2.27 6.60
N MET A 71 6.73 -1.31 6.35
CA MET A 71 6.61 -0.12 7.20
C MET A 71 5.17 0.31 7.37
N LYS A 72 4.88 0.96 8.49
CA LYS A 72 3.57 1.53 8.73
C LYS A 72 3.38 2.83 7.93
N ALA A 73 2.14 3.17 7.60
CA ALA A 73 1.80 4.39 6.87
C ALA A 73 2.34 5.65 7.57
N GLU A 74 2.35 5.71 8.90
CA GLU A 74 2.88 6.84 9.67
C GLU A 74 4.38 7.07 9.37
N LYS A 75 5.15 6.00 9.19
CA LYS A 75 6.57 6.09 8.82
C LYS A 75 6.77 6.55 7.38
N LEU A 76 5.90 6.13 6.47
CA LEU A 76 5.90 6.59 5.08
C LEU A 76 5.71 8.11 5.01
N TYR A 77 4.76 8.65 5.77
CA TYR A 77 4.52 10.09 5.87
C TYR A 77 5.67 10.84 6.54
N ALA A 78 6.24 10.29 7.62
CA ALA A 78 7.38 10.88 8.30
C ALA A 78 8.64 10.96 7.42
N GLU A 79 8.80 10.01 6.49
CA GLU A 79 9.87 10.01 5.49
C GLU A 79 9.54 10.84 4.23
N ALA A 80 8.39 11.52 4.21
CA ALA A 80 7.91 12.33 3.09
C ALA A 80 7.95 11.58 1.74
N ILE A 81 7.69 10.27 1.76
CA ILE A 81 7.64 9.45 0.55
C ILE A 81 6.34 9.73 -0.19
N GLN A 82 6.46 10.05 -1.48
CA GLN A 82 5.31 10.32 -2.33
C GLN A 82 4.98 9.13 -3.23
N TRP A 83 3.71 8.90 -3.54
CA TRP A 83 3.28 7.80 -4.42
C TRP A 83 2.12 8.12 -5.35
N PHE A 84 1.47 9.29 -5.19
CA PHE A 84 0.34 9.68 -6.04
C PHE A 84 0.73 10.59 -7.21
N GLU A 85 1.82 11.35 -7.10
CA GLU A 85 2.29 12.28 -8.14
C GLU A 85 3.70 11.89 -8.61
N PRO A 86 3.85 11.38 -9.86
CA PRO A 86 5.15 10.98 -10.42
C PRO A 86 6.23 12.06 -10.46
N LEU A 87 5.83 13.34 -10.55
CA LEU A 87 6.76 14.47 -10.60
C LEU A 87 7.18 14.99 -9.22
N ALA A 88 6.62 14.44 -8.15
CA ALA A 88 6.95 14.88 -6.82
C ALA A 88 8.31 14.35 -6.35
N ASP A 89 8.96 15.13 -5.49
CA ASP A 89 10.14 14.68 -4.77
C ASP A 89 9.81 13.40 -3.97
N ASN A 90 10.80 12.51 -3.89
CA ASN A 90 10.66 11.22 -3.21
C ASN A 90 9.53 10.32 -3.73
N TYR A 91 9.14 10.47 -5.00
CA TYR A 91 8.17 9.57 -5.63
C TYR A 91 8.63 8.11 -5.66
N ARG A 92 7.74 7.18 -5.31
CA ARG A 92 7.83 5.74 -5.56
C ARG A 92 6.54 5.24 -6.19
N LYS A 93 6.68 4.44 -7.26
CA LYS A 93 5.54 3.92 -8.01
C LYS A 93 4.73 2.92 -7.17
N LYS A 94 3.44 3.16 -7.00
CA LYS A 94 2.51 2.18 -6.43
C LYS A 94 2.36 0.99 -7.37
N CYS A 95 2.66 -0.22 -6.90
CA CYS A 95 2.65 -1.45 -7.70
C CYS A 95 1.58 -2.46 -7.27
N TRP A 96 0.99 -2.31 -6.09
CA TRP A 96 -0.11 -3.13 -5.61
C TRP A 96 -0.98 -2.33 -4.63
N VAL A 97 -2.27 -2.65 -4.57
CA VAL A 97 -3.24 -2.12 -3.61
C VAL A 97 -3.99 -3.32 -3.04
N ASN A 98 -4.29 -3.31 -1.74
CA ASN A 98 -5.07 -4.36 -1.11
C ASN A 98 -6.46 -4.44 -1.80
N PRO A 99 -6.86 -5.59 -2.36
CA PRO A 99 -8.18 -5.76 -2.95
C PRO A 99 -9.33 -5.44 -1.98
N GLU A 100 -9.13 -5.68 -0.69
CA GLU A 100 -10.10 -5.37 0.35
C GLU A 100 -10.33 -3.86 0.54
N SER A 101 -9.43 -2.99 0.03
CA SER A 101 -9.65 -1.53 0.07
C SER A 101 -10.92 -1.07 -0.65
N ASN A 102 -11.52 -1.90 -1.50
CA ASN A 102 -12.81 -1.63 -2.14
C ASN A 102 -14.00 -2.37 -1.50
N THR A 103 -13.76 -3.11 -0.40
CA THR A 103 -14.79 -3.91 0.28
C THR A 103 -15.17 -3.23 1.59
N ALA A 104 -16.38 -2.67 1.63
CA ALA A 104 -16.90 -1.95 2.79
C ALA A 104 -16.82 -2.80 4.07
N GLY A 105 -16.41 -2.17 5.18
CA GLY A 105 -16.30 -2.81 6.49
C GLY A 105 -14.98 -3.54 6.75
N THR A 106 -14.10 -3.69 5.76
CA THR A 106 -12.76 -4.26 5.98
C THR A 106 -11.80 -3.23 6.59
N ASP A 107 -10.75 -3.71 7.26
CA ASP A 107 -9.70 -2.84 7.80
C ASP A 107 -9.00 -2.01 6.72
N ALA A 108 -8.80 -2.59 5.53
CA ALA A 108 -8.16 -1.92 4.40
C ALA A 108 -9.05 -0.82 3.79
N TYR A 109 -10.37 -1.03 3.76
CA TYR A 109 -11.34 -0.02 3.30
C TYR A 109 -11.46 1.18 4.24
N ASN A 110 -11.32 0.94 5.54
CA ASN A 110 -11.38 1.97 6.58
C ASN A 110 -10.06 2.73 6.75
N ALA A 111 -8.99 2.36 6.04
CA ALA A 111 -7.66 2.94 6.24
C ALA A 111 -7.45 4.27 5.50
N TYR A 112 -8.04 4.42 4.30
CA TYR A 112 -7.92 5.62 3.47
C TYR A 112 -8.93 5.59 2.32
N LYS A 113 -8.99 6.69 1.55
CA LYS A 113 -9.62 6.72 0.23
C LYS A 113 -8.62 6.38 -0.90
N GLN A 114 -8.91 5.35 -1.68
CA GLN A 114 -8.32 5.05 -2.98
C GLN A 114 -9.26 5.48 -4.10
N MET A 115 -8.92 6.61 -4.72
CA MET A 115 -9.61 7.06 -5.92
C MET A 115 -8.80 6.68 -7.16
N THR A 116 -9.49 6.23 -8.20
CA THR A 116 -8.93 6.21 -9.56
C THR A 116 -8.92 7.62 -10.14
N TRP A 117 -8.07 7.88 -11.14
CA TRP A 117 -8.08 9.14 -11.87
C TRP A 117 -9.45 9.47 -12.47
N ALA A 118 -10.18 8.46 -12.97
CA ALA A 118 -11.53 8.64 -13.51
C ALA A 118 -12.51 9.15 -12.43
N GLN A 119 -12.44 8.61 -11.21
CA GLN A 119 -13.26 9.07 -10.08
C GLN A 119 -12.89 10.50 -9.66
N ILE A 120 -11.60 10.83 -9.62
CA ILE A 120 -11.14 12.20 -9.34
C ILE A 120 -11.69 13.16 -10.40
N ILE A 121 -11.54 12.85 -11.70
CA ILE A 121 -12.04 13.70 -12.78
C ILE A 121 -13.55 13.87 -12.68
N LYS A 122 -14.29 12.77 -12.51
CA LYS A 122 -15.75 12.79 -12.36
C LYS A 122 -16.18 13.65 -11.17
N PHE A 123 -15.43 13.61 -10.08
CA PHE A 123 -15.67 14.47 -8.93
C PHE A 123 -15.34 15.93 -9.23
N SER A 124 -14.19 16.20 -9.84
CA SER A 124 -13.65 17.55 -10.05
C SER A 124 -14.31 18.34 -11.19
N ILE A 125 -14.88 17.67 -12.19
CA ILE A 125 -15.50 18.33 -13.36
C ILE A 125 -16.86 18.96 -13.06
N ILE A 126 -17.51 18.55 -11.98
CA ILE A 126 -18.81 19.10 -11.58
C ILE A 126 -18.57 20.49 -11.00
N ASP A 127 -19.10 21.53 -11.68
CA ASP A 127 -19.14 22.87 -11.13
C ASP A 127 -20.08 22.93 -9.92
N ARG A 128 -19.64 23.60 -8.86
CA ARG A 128 -20.40 23.67 -7.61
C ARG A 128 -20.24 25.03 -6.95
N MET A 129 -21.32 25.51 -6.36
CA MET A 129 -21.30 26.69 -5.48
C MET A 129 -20.34 26.49 -4.31
N SER A 130 -19.68 27.55 -3.84
CA SER A 130 -18.66 27.48 -2.77
C SER A 130 -19.14 26.77 -1.49
N ILE A 131 -20.43 26.89 -1.16
CA ILE A 131 -21.03 26.22 0.02
C ILE A 131 -20.99 24.68 -0.07
N SER A 132 -20.92 24.13 -1.28
CA SER A 132 -20.86 22.69 -1.48
C SER A 132 -19.58 22.05 -0.95
N PHE A 133 -18.51 22.83 -0.74
CA PHE A 133 -17.23 22.34 -0.21
C PHE A 133 -17.18 22.37 1.33
N ALA A 134 -18.26 22.79 2.00
CA ALA A 134 -18.37 22.69 3.45
C ALA A 134 -18.43 21.22 3.90
N PRO A 135 -18.07 20.89 5.17
CA PRO A 135 -18.08 19.53 5.66
C PRO A 135 -19.42 18.81 5.42
N ASN A 136 -19.36 17.56 4.97
CA ASN A 136 -20.51 16.71 4.65
C ASN A 136 -21.36 17.17 3.45
N MET A 137 -20.94 18.18 2.69
CA MET A 137 -21.64 18.65 1.50
C MET A 137 -21.12 17.95 0.23
N PRO A 138 -21.81 18.04 -0.93
CA PRO A 138 -21.45 17.27 -2.14
C PRO A 138 -20.10 17.60 -2.79
N GLY A 139 -19.47 18.71 -2.39
CA GLY A 139 -18.11 19.11 -2.77
C GLY A 139 -17.05 18.73 -1.73
N ASP A 140 -17.44 18.17 -0.57
CA ASP A 140 -16.51 17.55 0.37
C ASP A 140 -16.13 16.16 -0.13
N TRP A 141 -15.01 16.10 -0.85
CA TRP A 141 -14.49 14.86 -1.41
C TRP A 141 -14.18 13.79 -0.34
N LYS A 142 -13.92 14.20 0.91
CA LYS A 142 -13.70 13.28 2.03
C LYS A 142 -14.99 12.58 2.45
N ASN A 143 -16.14 13.18 2.18
CA ASN A 143 -17.45 12.57 2.43
C ASN A 143 -17.98 11.75 1.24
N SER A 144 -17.22 11.62 0.15
CA SER A 144 -17.61 10.77 -0.99
C SER A 144 -17.82 9.32 -0.54
N SER A 145 -18.80 8.60 -1.07
CA SER A 145 -18.88 7.14 -0.88
C SER A 145 -17.90 6.37 -1.76
N GLU A 146 -17.29 7.05 -2.74
CA GLU A 146 -16.32 6.44 -3.64
C GLU A 146 -14.95 6.30 -2.94
N GLY A 147 -14.29 5.18 -3.23
CA GLY A 147 -12.88 4.96 -2.93
C GLY A 147 -12.52 4.53 -1.50
N GLY A 148 -13.47 4.34 -0.57
CA GLY A 148 -13.16 3.93 0.81
C GLY A 148 -13.73 4.88 1.87
N ALA A 149 -13.61 4.54 3.16
CA ALA A 149 -14.15 5.34 4.26
C ALA A 149 -13.14 6.30 4.93
N GLY A 150 -11.96 6.46 4.31
CA GLY A 150 -10.78 7.15 4.84
C GLY A 150 -11.00 8.39 5.70
#